data_AF-A0A660XZT8-F1
#
_entry.id   AF-A0A660XZT8-F1
#
_cell.length_a   1.000
_cell.length_b   1.000
_cell.length_c   1.000
_cell.angle_alpha   90.00
_cell.angle_beta   90.00
_cell.angle_gamma   90.00
#
_symmetry.space_group_name_H-M   'P 1'
#
loop_
_entity.id
_entity.type
_entity.pdbx_description
1 polymer ?
#
loop_
_entity_poly.entity_id
_entity_poly.type
_entity_poly.pdbx_seq_one_letter_code
_entity_poly.pdbx_strand_id
1 'polypeptide(L)'
;MLITTAEQVAGGRVVRSIGLVWGSVVRTRHIGRDILAGLKNIVGGEVRGYTELLDRARQEALSRMEEQARRMGANAVIGVRFATSQLMQGAAEVLAYGTAVVVEDDQEPGTGGDLPAFS
;
A
#
# COMPACT_ATOMS: atom_id res chain seq x y z
N MET A 1 5.51 -6.46 7.26
CA MET A 1 4.81 -7.40 6.36
C MET A 1 5.15 -7.02 4.93
N LEU A 2 5.35 -7.97 4.01
CA LEU A 2 5.59 -7.63 2.60
C LEU A 2 4.28 -7.13 1.96
N ILE A 3 4.33 -6.00 1.26
CA ILE A 3 3.19 -5.43 0.56
C ILE A 3 3.68 -5.05 -0.83
N THR A 4 3.04 -5.60 -1.87
CA THR A 4 3.47 -5.37 -3.25
C THR A 4 2.30 -5.24 -4.20
N THR A 5 2.50 -4.44 -5.25
CA THR A 5 1.56 -4.36 -6.37
C THR A 5 1.72 -5.54 -7.33
N ALA A 6 2.82 -6.30 -7.24
CA ALA A 6 3.03 -7.51 -8.02
C ALA A 6 2.11 -8.65 -7.57
N GLU A 7 1.76 -9.55 -8.48
CA GLU A 7 0.96 -10.75 -8.19
C GLU A 7 1.81 -11.90 -7.64
N GLN A 8 3.14 -11.80 -7.73
CA GLN A 8 4.09 -12.83 -7.31
C GLN A 8 5.21 -12.17 -6.49
N VAL A 9 5.82 -12.94 -5.60
CA VAL A 9 6.95 -12.50 -4.78
C VAL A 9 8.24 -13.06 -5.36
N ALA A 10 9.19 -12.21 -5.72
CA ALA A 10 10.49 -12.68 -6.20
C ALA A 10 11.27 -13.31 -5.04
N GLY A 11 11.81 -14.52 -5.25
CA GLY A 11 12.55 -15.26 -4.22
C GLY A 11 11.68 -15.88 -3.12
N GLY A 12 10.36 -15.94 -3.32
CA GLY A 12 9.46 -16.61 -2.38
C GLY A 12 8.19 -17.13 -3.06
N ARG A 13 7.60 -18.17 -2.48
CA ARG A 13 6.41 -18.82 -3.00
C ARG A 13 5.22 -18.59 -2.09
N VAL A 14 4.08 -18.24 -2.69
CA VAL A 14 2.79 -18.19 -1.99
C VAL A 14 2.37 -19.63 -1.64
N VAL A 15 2.30 -19.93 -0.35
CA VAL A 15 1.93 -21.26 0.17
C VAL A 15 0.47 -21.34 0.59
N ARG A 16 -0.16 -20.17 0.84
CA ARG A 16 -1.58 -20.08 1.18
C ARG A 16 -2.14 -18.75 0.74
N SER A 17 -3.24 -18.78 -0.02
CA SER A 17 -4.08 -17.61 -0.26
C SER A 17 -5.14 -17.53 0.83
N ILE A 18 -5.24 -16.38 1.51
CA ILE A 18 -6.18 -16.19 2.61
C ILE A 18 -7.44 -15.48 2.11
N GLY A 19 -7.27 -14.44 1.29
CA GLY A 19 -8.40 -13.75 0.65
C GLY A 19 -8.23 -12.24 0.56
N LEU A 20 -9.30 -11.56 0.17
CA LEU A 20 -9.34 -10.11 0.00
C LEU A 20 -9.14 -9.38 1.34
N VAL A 21 -8.30 -8.36 1.33
CA VAL A 21 -8.14 -7.39 2.42
C VAL A 21 -8.24 -5.96 1.88
N TRP A 22 -8.70 -5.04 2.73
CA TRP A 22 -8.82 -3.64 2.37
C TRP A 22 -8.67 -2.70 3.57
N GLY A 23 -8.40 -1.45 3.28
CA GLY A 23 -8.45 -0.37 4.24
C GLY A 23 -8.82 0.91 3.52
N SER A 24 -9.75 1.69 4.10
CA SER A 24 -10.17 2.94 3.49
C SER A 24 -10.21 4.07 4.48
N VAL A 25 -10.13 5.28 3.95
CA VAL A 25 -10.11 6.54 4.69
C VAL A 25 -10.90 7.58 3.92
N VAL A 26 -11.82 8.27 4.61
CA VAL A 26 -12.58 9.38 4.03
C VAL A 26 -12.00 10.70 4.50
N ARG A 27 -11.74 11.63 3.58
CA ARG A 27 -11.28 12.99 3.87
C ARG A 27 -12.28 14.02 3.38
N THR A 28 -12.53 15.04 4.20
CA THR A 28 -13.47 16.13 3.90
C THR A 28 -12.76 17.43 3.52
N ARG A 29 -13.49 18.32 2.85
CA ARG A 29 -13.04 19.63 2.37
C ARG A 29 -12.60 20.55 3.51
N HIS A 30 -13.09 20.34 4.74
CA HIS A 30 -12.68 21.15 5.89
C HIS A 30 -11.20 20.92 6.25
N ILE A 31 -10.71 19.68 6.16
CA ILE A 31 -9.27 19.37 6.28
C ILE A 31 -8.47 20.04 5.14
N GLY A 32 -9.02 20.08 3.92
CA GLY A 32 -8.38 20.72 2.77
C GLY A 32 -8.41 22.26 2.79
N ARG A 33 -9.36 22.88 3.49
CA ARG A 33 -9.50 24.35 3.58
C ARG A 33 -8.38 24.97 4.41
N ASP A 34 -8.01 24.34 5.52
CA ASP A 34 -6.92 24.81 6.37
C ASP A 34 -5.56 24.68 5.65
N ILE A 35 -5.45 23.68 4.79
CA ILE A 35 -4.32 23.49 3.88
C ILE A 35 -4.28 24.58 2.80
N LEU A 36 -5.42 24.91 2.18
CA LEU A 36 -5.57 26.05 1.25
C LEU A 36 -5.22 27.40 1.85
N ALA A 37 -5.53 27.63 3.13
CA ALA A 37 -5.13 28.84 3.84
C ALA A 37 -3.59 28.98 3.98
N GLY A 38 -2.85 27.87 3.96
CA GLY A 38 -1.39 27.82 3.98
C GLY A 38 -0.71 27.81 2.59
N LEU A 39 -1.48 27.66 1.51
CA LEU A 39 -0.98 27.50 0.12
C LEU A 39 -0.66 28.84 -0.55
N LYS A 40 0.10 29.72 0.11
CA LYS A 40 0.62 30.96 -0.50
C LYS A 40 1.65 30.72 -1.63
N ASN A 41 2.06 29.47 -1.85
CA ASN A 41 3.16 29.12 -2.76
C ASN A 41 2.74 28.09 -3.82
N ILE A 42 1.81 28.47 -4.71
CA ILE A 42 1.62 27.74 -5.97
C ILE A 42 2.79 28.11 -6.88
N VAL A 43 3.80 27.25 -6.97
CA VAL A 43 4.88 27.36 -7.95
C VAL A 43 4.89 26.09 -8.79
N GLY A 44 4.50 26.21 -10.06
CA GLY A 44 4.86 25.22 -11.09
C GLY A 44 4.06 23.92 -11.17
N GLY A 45 2.96 23.73 -10.42
CA GLY A 45 1.97 22.68 -10.75
C GLY A 45 1.61 21.70 -9.63
N GLU A 46 2.38 21.60 -8.55
CA GLU A 46 2.01 20.79 -7.38
C GLU A 46 1.35 21.64 -6.29
N VAL A 47 0.23 21.17 -5.77
CA VAL A 47 -0.41 21.77 -4.61
C VAL A 47 0.01 21.00 -3.36
N ARG A 48 1.22 21.30 -2.85
CA ARG A 48 1.92 20.55 -1.77
C ARG A 48 1.03 20.08 -0.64
N GLY A 49 0.17 20.96 -0.15
CA GLY A 49 -0.73 20.63 0.95
C GLY A 49 -1.74 19.51 0.61
N TYR A 50 -2.27 19.48 -0.62
CA TYR A 50 -3.10 18.38 -1.07
C TYR A 50 -2.28 17.10 -1.28
N THR A 51 -1.03 17.22 -1.74
CA THR A 51 -0.11 16.08 -1.84
C THR A 51 0.11 15.44 -0.47
N GLU A 52 0.42 16.24 0.55
CA GLU A 52 0.58 15.78 1.93
C GLU A 52 -0.70 15.14 2.49
N LEU A 53 -1.87 15.73 2.21
CA LEU A 53 -3.14 15.15 2.62
C LEU A 53 -3.37 13.76 1.99
N LEU A 54 -3.12 13.63 0.69
CA LEU A 54 -3.27 12.38 -0.03
C LEU A 54 -2.26 11.32 0.44
N ASP A 55 -1.02 11.71 0.72
CA ASP A 55 0.00 10.81 1.25
C ASP A 55 -0.42 10.23 2.60
N ARG A 56 -0.85 11.10 3.54
CA ARG A 56 -1.38 10.64 4.84
C ARG A 56 -2.60 9.74 4.70
N ALA A 57 -3.51 10.05 3.78
CA ALA A 57 -4.69 9.22 3.53
C ALA A 57 -4.32 7.83 2.99
N ARG A 58 -3.35 7.74 2.07
CA ARG A 58 -2.85 6.46 1.55
C ARG A 58 -2.15 5.64 2.62
N GLN A 59 -1.30 6.26 3.44
CA GLN A 59 -0.61 5.58 4.53
C GLN A 59 -1.58 4.99 5.54
N GLU A 60 -2.61 5.75 5.93
CA GLU A 60 -3.64 5.27 6.86
C GLU A 60 -4.49 4.15 6.24
N ALA A 61 -4.90 4.28 4.97
CA ALA A 61 -5.61 3.22 4.25
C ALA A 61 -4.77 1.93 4.16
N LEU A 62 -3.49 2.06 3.85
CA LEU A 62 -2.55 0.94 3.76
C LEU A 62 -2.34 0.27 5.13
N SER A 63 -2.18 1.06 6.19
CA SER A 63 -2.03 0.56 7.56
C SER A 63 -3.25 -0.26 8.01
N ARG A 64 -4.47 0.21 7.72
CA ARG A 64 -5.72 -0.52 8.03
C ARG A 64 -5.83 -1.84 7.26
N MET A 65 -5.47 -1.84 5.97
CA MET A 65 -5.40 -3.05 5.14
C MET A 65 -4.37 -4.05 5.72
N GLU A 66 -3.20 -3.54 6.11
CA GLU A 66 -2.15 -4.37 6.69
C GLU A 66 -2.57 -4.99 8.04
N GLU A 67 -3.24 -4.22 8.90
CA GLU A 67 -3.78 -4.75 10.14
C GLU A 67 -4.84 -5.83 9.91
N GLN A 68 -5.71 -5.67 8.91
CA GLN A 68 -6.67 -6.70 8.53
C GLN A 68 -5.95 -7.98 8.09
N ALA A 69 -4.94 -7.86 7.22
CA ALA A 69 -4.16 -9.01 6.77
C ALA A 69 -3.45 -9.72 7.93
N ARG A 70 -2.86 -8.96 8.87
CA ARG A 70 -2.24 -9.51 10.08
C ARG A 70 -3.24 -10.27 10.95
N ARG A 71 -4.44 -9.72 11.19
CA ARG A 71 -5.52 -10.40 11.94
C ARG A 71 -5.97 -11.70 11.28
N MET A 72 -5.86 -11.80 9.95
CA MET A 72 -6.18 -12.99 9.19
C MET A 72 -5.02 -14.01 9.11
N GLY A 73 -3.87 -13.72 9.73
CA GLY A 73 -2.70 -14.61 9.74
C GLY A 73 -1.90 -14.58 8.43
N ALA A 74 -1.94 -13.46 7.70
CA ALA A 74 -1.10 -13.20 6.54
C ALA A 74 0.29 -12.72 6.96
N ASN A 75 1.30 -13.03 6.14
CA ASN A 75 2.64 -12.43 6.24
C ASN A 75 3.01 -11.58 5.01
N ALA A 76 2.12 -11.53 4.01
CA ALA A 76 2.23 -10.64 2.87
C ALA A 76 0.86 -10.26 2.28
N VAL A 77 0.82 -9.15 1.54
CA VAL A 77 -0.30 -8.75 0.68
C VAL A 77 0.23 -8.48 -0.73
N ILE A 78 -0.30 -9.20 -1.71
CA ILE A 78 0.07 -9.10 -3.13
C ILE A 78 -1.05 -8.43 -3.93
N GLY A 79 -0.75 -8.02 -5.15
CA GLY A 79 -1.74 -7.43 -6.06
C GLY A 79 -2.36 -6.14 -5.52
N VAL A 80 -1.62 -5.40 -4.69
CA VAL A 80 -2.16 -4.20 -4.04
C VAL A 80 -2.51 -3.13 -5.06
N ARG A 81 -3.66 -2.49 -4.87
CA ARG A 81 -4.16 -1.37 -5.67
C ARG A 81 -4.69 -0.28 -4.76
N PHE A 82 -4.63 0.95 -5.27
CA PHE A 82 -5.31 2.09 -4.69
C PHE A 82 -6.46 2.52 -5.59
N ALA A 83 -7.58 2.89 -4.97
CA ALA A 83 -8.71 3.52 -5.64
C ALA A 83 -9.11 4.77 -4.86
N THR A 84 -9.62 5.77 -5.59
CA THR A 84 -10.16 7.00 -5.00
C THR A 84 -11.56 7.22 -5.54
N SER A 85 -12.52 7.46 -4.65
CA SER A 85 -13.92 7.68 -4.99
C SER A 85 -14.43 8.96 -4.37
N GLN A 86 -15.13 9.79 -5.15
CA GLN A 86 -15.84 10.94 -4.58
C GLN A 86 -17.16 10.45 -3.99
N LEU A 87 -17.34 10.61 -2.67
CA LEU A 87 -18.55 10.15 -1.97
C LEU A 87 -19.64 11.21 -1.94
N MET A 88 -19.25 12.46 -1.72
CA MET A 88 -20.17 13.61 -1.71
C MET A 88 -19.40 14.89 -2.05
N GLN A 89 -20.11 16.01 -2.16
CA GLN A 89 -19.48 17.28 -2.44
C GLN A 89 -18.47 17.62 -1.34
N GLY A 90 -17.18 17.60 -1.70
CA GLY A 90 -16.11 17.87 -0.74
C GLY A 90 -15.77 16.71 0.19
N ALA A 91 -16.12 15.46 -0.12
CA ALA A 91 -15.51 14.31 0.55
C ALA A 91 -15.10 13.23 -0.45
N ALA A 92 -13.90 12.67 -0.25
CA ALA A 92 -13.36 11.60 -1.06
C ALA A 92 -12.84 10.47 -0.16
N GLU A 93 -13.05 9.24 -0.62
CA GLU A 93 -12.45 8.04 -0.07
C GLU A 93 -11.14 7.74 -0.78
N VAL A 94 -10.13 7.32 -0.01
CA VAL A 94 -8.95 6.60 -0.49
C VAL A 94 -9.05 5.18 0.03
N LEU A 95 -9.06 4.21 -0.88
CA LEU A 95 -9.13 2.78 -0.62
C LEU A 95 -7.81 2.12 -1.04
N ALA A 96 -7.24 1.31 -0.17
CA ALA A 96 -6.20 0.33 -0.49
C ALA A 96 -6.81 -1.08 -0.39
N TYR A 97 -6.54 -1.95 -1.37
CA TYR A 97 -7.00 -3.34 -1.33
C TYR A 97 -6.00 -4.27 -2.02
N GLY A 98 -6.06 -5.56 -1.69
CA GLY A 98 -5.22 -6.61 -2.28
C GLY A 98 -5.56 -7.99 -1.74
N THR A 99 -4.68 -8.96 -2.02
CA THR A 99 -4.86 -10.36 -1.58
C THR A 99 -3.89 -10.68 -0.46
N ALA A 100 -4.42 -11.02 0.72
CA ALA A 100 -3.64 -11.51 1.85
C ALA A 100 -3.19 -12.96 1.59
N VAL A 101 -1.89 -13.20 1.78
CA VAL A 101 -1.24 -14.48 1.52
C VAL A 101 -0.23 -14.84 2.61
N VAL A 102 0.16 -16.12 2.63
CA VAL A 102 1.37 -16.59 3.33
C VAL A 102 2.42 -16.91 2.27
N VAL A 103 3.60 -16.33 2.41
CA VAL A 103 4.77 -16.53 1.55
C VAL A 103 5.89 -17.19 2.36
N GLU A 104 6.57 -18.15 1.77
CA GLU A 104 7.80 -18.76 2.28
C GLU A 104 8.95 -18.43 1.33
N ASP A 105 10.17 -18.27 1.85
CA ASP A 105 11.35 -18.04 1.02
C ASP A 105 11.63 -19.28 0.16
N ASP A 106 11.95 -19.08 -1.12
CA ASP A 106 12.34 -20.13 -2.05
C ASP A 106 13.82 -20.54 -1.88
N GLN A 107 14.38 -20.40 -0.68
CA GLN A 107 15.71 -20.90 -0.38
C GLN A 107 15.69 -22.42 -0.57
N GLU A 108 16.24 -22.90 -1.70
CA GLU A 108 16.64 -24.29 -1.83
C GLU A 108 17.53 -24.62 -0.63
N PRO A 109 17.22 -25.67 0.15
CA PRO A 109 18.11 -26.10 1.21
C PRO A 109 19.40 -26.62 0.59
N GLY A 110 20.44 -25.77 0.43
CA GLY A 110 21.80 -26.23 0.19
C GLY A 110 22.68 -25.57 -0.89
N THR A 111 22.51 -24.31 -1.29
CA THR A 111 23.49 -23.64 -2.19
C THR A 111 24.32 -22.58 -1.45
N GLY A 112 24.87 -22.95 -0.30
CA GLY A 112 26.03 -22.26 0.23
C GLY A 112 27.28 -22.72 -0.50
N GLY A 113 27.93 -21.82 -1.25
CA GLY A 113 29.31 -21.97 -1.71
C GLY A 113 29.52 -22.55 -3.11
N ASP A 114 29.50 -21.67 -4.12
CA ASP A 114 30.48 -21.55 -5.22
C ASP A 114 29.79 -20.90 -6.42
N LEU A 115 30.00 -19.59 -6.55
CA LEU A 115 29.91 -18.96 -7.86
C LEU A 115 31.19 -19.35 -8.60
N PRO A 116 31.13 -19.94 -9.81
CA PRO A 116 32.34 -20.24 -10.56
C PRO A 116 33.08 -18.94 -10.83
N ALA A 117 34.36 -18.90 -10.47
CA ALA A 117 35.24 -17.82 -10.87
C ALA A 117 35.25 -17.78 -12.41
N PHE A 118 34.72 -16.69 -12.97
CA PHE A 118 34.89 -16.41 -14.40
C PHE A 118 36.40 -16.35 -14.68
N SER A 119 36.86 -17.29 -15.51
CA SER A 119 38.21 -17.34 -16.07
C SER A 119 38.29 -16.49 -17.33
#